data_AF-A0A842MTG2-F1
#
_entry.id   AF-A0A842MTG2-F1
#
_cell.length_a   1.000
_cell.length_b   1.000
_cell.length_c   1.000
_cell.angle_alpha   90.00
_cell.angle_beta   90.00
_cell.angle_gamma   90.00
#
_symmetry.space_group_name_H-M   'P 1'
#
loop_
_entity.id
_entity.type
_entity.pdbx_description
1 polymer ?
#
loop_
_entity_poly.entity_id
_entity_poly.type
_entity_poly.pdbx_seq_one_letter_code
_entity_poly.pdbx_strand_id
1 'polypeptide(L)'
;GIVPAPEPSHGIKAAIDEALKCKETGEEKVILFLLCGHGYFDMQAYADYLSGKLMPYEYPREKVEEAMKRLRQLYPWLDEVKKQYIR
;
A
#
# COMPACT_ATOMS: atom_id res chain seq x y z
N GLY A 1 -21.39 -8.24 -0.82
CA GLY A 1 -20.19 -7.75 -0.14
C GLY A 1 -19.64 -6.53 -0.87
N ILE A 2 -18.61 -5.87 -0.33
CA ILE A 2 -17.88 -4.79 -1.00
C ILE A 2 -16.62 -5.40 -1.62
N VAL A 3 -16.33 -5.10 -2.89
CA VAL A 3 -15.05 -5.46 -3.50
C VAL A 3 -14.08 -4.29 -3.29
N PRO A 4 -13.07 -4.41 -2.41
CA PRO A 4 -12.09 -3.35 -2.21
C PRO A 4 -11.21 -3.19 -3.45
N ALA A 5 -10.65 -2.01 -3.67
CA ALA A 5 -9.55 -1.88 -4.61
C ALA A 5 -8.30 -2.66 -4.12
N PRO A 6 -7.32 -2.97 -4.98
CA PRO A 6 -6.10 -3.66 -4.56
C PRO A 6 -5.32 -2.94 -3.46
N GLU A 7 -5.35 -1.61 -3.42
CA GLU A 7 -4.65 -0.78 -2.44
C GLU A 7 -5.21 -0.96 -1.01
N PRO A 8 -6.51 -0.73 -0.71
CA PRO A 8 -7.07 -0.92 0.63
C PRO A 8 -7.09 -2.39 1.08
N SER A 9 -6.87 -3.36 0.17
CA SER A 9 -6.71 -4.77 0.55
C SER A 9 -5.51 -5.00 1.48
N HIS A 10 -4.47 -4.17 1.39
CA HIS A 10 -3.35 -4.19 2.33
C HIS A 10 -3.77 -3.75 3.73
N GLY A 11 -4.64 -2.74 3.83
CA GLY A 11 -5.22 -2.30 5.09
C GLY A 11 -6.14 -3.36 5.71
N ILE A 12 -6.93 -4.05 4.88
CA ILE A 12 -7.76 -5.18 5.31
C ILE A 12 -6.88 -6.31 5.87
N LYS A 13 -5.79 -6.67 5.18
CA LYS A 13 -4.83 -7.67 5.67
C LYS A 13 -4.25 -7.28 7.02
N ALA A 14 -3.80 -6.03 7.19
CA ALA A 14 -3.29 -5.56 8.48
C ALA A 14 -4.35 -5.60 9.60
N ALA A 15 -5.60 -5.27 9.29
CA ALA A 15 -6.71 -5.37 10.26
C ALA A 15 -7.00 -6.82 10.67
N ILE A 16 -6.93 -7.77 9.72
CA ILE A 16 -7.05 -9.21 10.00
C ILE A 16 -5.90 -9.68 10.89
N ASP A 17 -4.67 -9.29 10.57
CA ASP A 17 -3.49 -9.69 11.34
C ASP A 17 -3.55 -9.18 12.79
N GLU A 18 -3.99 -7.94 13.02
CA GLU A 18 -4.19 -7.42 14.38
C GLU A 18 -5.36 -8.12 15.10
N ALA A 19 -6.43 -8.47 14.39
CA ALA A 19 -7.53 -9.23 14.97
C ALA A 19 -7.11 -10.65 15.40
N LEU A 20 -6.26 -11.31 14.60
CA LEU A 20 -5.68 -12.62 14.95
C LEU A 20 -4.79 -12.51 16.18
N LYS A 21 -3.96 -11.47 16.27
CA LYS A 21 -3.16 -11.19 17.47
C LYS A 21 -4.02 -10.98 18.71
N CYS A 22 -5.10 -10.20 18.60
CA CYS A 22 -6.04 -9.98 19.71
C CYS A 22 -6.68 -11.31 20.18
N LYS A 23 -6.99 -12.21 19.25
CA LYS A 23 -7.48 -13.56 19.56
C LYS A 23 -6.45 -14.39 20.32
N GLU A 24 -5.17 -14.30 19.96
CA GLU A 24 -4.08 -15.01 20.64
C GLU A 24 -3.79 -14.46 22.05
N THR A 25 -3.90 -13.13 22.22
CA THR A 25 -3.62 -12.46 23.51
C THR A 25 -4.83 -12.38 24.43
N GLY A 26 -6.05 -12.58 23.91
CA GLY A 26 -7.30 -12.39 24.64
C GLY A 26 -7.67 -10.90 24.85
N GLU A 27 -7.03 -9.98 24.13
CA GLU A 27 -7.33 -8.56 24.21
C GLU A 27 -8.57 -8.20 23.37
N GLU A 28 -9.50 -7.44 23.95
CA GLU A 28 -10.63 -6.88 23.22
C GLU A 28 -10.25 -5.48 22.69
N LYS A 29 -10.23 -5.32 21.37
CA LYS A 29 -9.92 -4.04 20.70
C LYS A 29 -10.91 -3.73 19.59
N VAL A 30 -11.16 -2.43 19.39
CA VAL A 30 -11.83 -1.91 18.19
C VAL A 30 -10.78 -1.59 17.14
N ILE A 31 -10.89 -2.24 15.98
CA ILE A 31 -9.98 -2.03 14.84
C ILE A 31 -10.72 -1.22 13.78
N LEU A 32 -10.23 -0.02 13.50
CA LEU A 32 -10.68 0.83 12.40
C LEU A 32 -9.64 0.82 11.29
N PHE A 33 -10.08 0.56 10.06
CA PHE A 33 -9.25 0.70 8.86
C PHE A 33 -9.99 1.52 7.80
N LEU A 34 -9.23 2.12 6.88
CA LEU A 34 -9.77 2.94 5.81
C LEU A 34 -9.92 2.11 4.52
N LEU A 35 -11.14 2.01 4.01
CA LEU A 35 -11.41 1.51 2.67
C LEU A 35 -11.40 2.70 1.70
N CYS A 36 -10.22 3.00 1.14
CA CYS A 36 -10.02 4.19 0.32
C CYS A 36 -10.58 4.11 -1.12
N GLY A 37 -10.99 2.92 -1.58
CA GLY A 37 -11.52 2.73 -2.94
C GLY A 37 -12.16 1.36 -3.16
N HIS A 38 -12.97 1.27 -4.21
CA HIS A 38 -13.64 0.04 -4.66
C HIS A 38 -12.92 -0.59 -5.86
N GLY A 39 -12.97 -1.91 -5.98
CA GLY A 39 -12.24 -2.67 -7.00
C GLY A 39 -12.95 -2.86 -8.33
N TYR A 40 -14.08 -2.19 -8.57
CA TYR A 40 -14.87 -2.42 -9.81
C TYR A 40 -14.11 -2.11 -11.09
N PHE A 41 -13.15 -1.19 -11.06
CA PHE A 41 -12.30 -0.89 -12.21
C PHE A 41 -11.01 -1.72 -12.24
N ASP A 42 -10.73 -2.48 -11.18
CA ASP A 42 -9.51 -3.30 -11.01
C ASP A 42 -9.78 -4.79 -11.25
N MET A 43 -10.95 -5.14 -11.79
CA MET A 43 -11.35 -6.53 -11.96
C MET A 43 -10.39 -7.33 -12.85
N GLN A 44 -9.79 -6.69 -13.86
CA GLN A 44 -8.78 -7.34 -14.69
C GLN A 44 -7.50 -7.63 -13.89
N ALA A 45 -7.04 -6.68 -13.07
CA ALA A 45 -5.87 -6.88 -12.21
C ALA A 45 -6.10 -8.03 -11.21
N TYR A 46 -7.30 -8.09 -10.61
CA TYR A 46 -7.69 -9.23 -9.77
C TYR A 46 -7.70 -10.55 -10.54
N ALA A 47 -8.26 -10.59 -11.74
CA ALA A 47 -8.29 -11.78 -12.57
C ALA A 47 -6.88 -12.26 -12.94
N ASP A 48 -5.99 -11.34 -13.31
CA ASP A 48 -4.61 -11.67 -13.68
C ASP A 48 -3.80 -12.17 -12.47
N TYR A 49 -4.00 -11.56 -11.30
CA TYR A 49 -3.39 -12.04 -10.06
C TYR A 49 -3.88 -13.46 -9.68
N LEU A 50 -5.21 -13.65 -9.64
CA LEU A 50 -5.82 -14.93 -9.26
C LEU A 50 -5.55 -16.05 -10.27
N SER A 51 -5.34 -15.71 -11.55
CA SER A 51 -4.94 -16.67 -12.58
C SER A 51 -3.43 -16.88 -12.71
N GLY A 52 -2.63 -16.23 -11.86
CA GLY A 52 -1.17 -16.35 -11.84
C GLY A 52 -0.46 -15.71 -13.03
N LYS A 53 -1.15 -14.84 -13.79
CA LYS A 53 -0.60 -14.10 -14.94
C LYS A 53 0.14 -12.83 -14.53
N LEU A 54 -0.17 -12.29 -13.36
CA LEU A 54 0.47 -11.08 -12.86
C LEU A 54 1.88 -11.41 -12.36
N MET A 55 2.88 -11.07 -13.16
CA MET A 55 4.29 -11.32 -12.84
C MET A 55 4.82 -10.27 -11.86
N PRO A 56 5.69 -10.65 -10.91
CA PRO A 56 6.40 -9.68 -10.10
C PRO A 56 7.27 -8.81 -11.02
N TYR A 57 7.11 -7.50 -10.89
CA TYR A 57 7.91 -6.53 -11.61
C TYR A 57 8.65 -5.66 -10.62
N GLU A 58 9.96 -5.83 -10.57
CA GLU A 58 10.84 -4.94 -9.83
C GLU A 58 11.14 -3.71 -10.69
N TYR A 59 10.66 -2.55 -10.23
CA TYR A 59 10.91 -1.30 -10.93
C TYR A 59 12.41 -0.97 -10.89
N PRO A 60 13.08 -0.67 -12.02
CA PRO A 60 14.53 -0.46 -12.06
C PRO A 60 14.97 0.68 -11.15
N ARG A 61 16.04 0.42 -10.38
CA ARG A 61 16.60 1.39 -9.43
C ARG A 61 17.04 2.67 -10.13
N GLU A 62 17.59 2.58 -11.33
CA GLU A 62 18.04 3.73 -12.12
C GLU A 62 16.87 4.68 -12.41
N LYS A 63 15.69 4.13 -12.71
CA LYS A 63 14.48 4.94 -12.95
C LYS A 63 13.96 5.59 -11.67
N VAL A 64 14.12 4.96 -10.51
CA VAL A 64 13.83 5.58 -9.21
C VAL A 64 14.76 6.76 -8.99
N GLU A 65 16.07 6.57 -9.20
CA GLU A 65 17.07 7.62 -9.03
C GLU A 65 16.85 8.81 -9.97
N GLU A 66 16.49 8.54 -11.23
CA GLU A 66 16.10 9.55 -12.21
C GLU A 66 14.87 10.36 -11.75
N ALA A 67 13.81 9.69 -11.31
CA ALA A 67 12.61 10.35 -10.80
C ALA A 67 12.92 11.21 -9.57
N MET A 68 13.73 10.71 -8.64
CA MET A 68 14.16 11.45 -7.46
C MET A 68 15.01 12.68 -7.82
N LYS A 69 15.88 12.58 -8.82
CA LYS A 69 16.65 13.72 -9.33
C LYS A 69 15.72 14.79 -9.89
N ARG A 70 14.71 14.40 -10.69
CA ARG A 70 13.72 15.32 -11.23
C ARG A 70 12.92 16.01 -10.13
N LEU A 71 12.51 15.27 -9.08
CA LEU A 71 11.80 15.85 -7.93
C LEU A 71 12.65 16.90 -7.21
N ARG A 72 13.94 16.65 -6.96
CA ARG A 72 14.84 17.64 -6.34
C ARG A 72 15.03 18.89 -7.18
N GLN A 73 15.07 18.75 -8.51
CA GLN A 73 15.14 19.90 -9.41
C GLN A 73 13.87 20.75 -9.36
N LEU A 74 12.70 20.12 -9.30
CA LEU A 74 11.41 20.82 -9.19
C LEU A 74 11.18 21.42 -7.81
N TYR A 75 11.69 20.76 -6.77
CA TYR A 75 11.49 21.13 -5.37
C TYR A 75 12.84 21.12 -4.63
N PRO A 76 13.70 22.14 -4.83
CA PRO A 76 15.03 22.19 -4.21
C PRO A 76 15.00 22.16 -2.67
N TRP A 77 13.92 22.65 -2.08
CA TRP A 77 13.69 22.64 -0.63
C TRP A 77 13.55 21.23 -0.04
N LEU A 78 13.39 20.17 -0.86
CA LEU A 78 13.32 18.79 -0.37
C LEU A 78 14.59 18.35 0.37
N ASP A 79 15.76 18.87 -0.03
CA ASP A 79 17.03 18.52 0.62
C ASP A 79 17.17 19.14 2.02
N GLU A 80 16.33 20.13 2.34
CA GLU A 80 16.29 20.82 3.64
C GLU A 80 15.25 20.20 4.59
N VAL A 81 14.39 19.29 4.09
CA VAL A 81 13.36 18.63 4.91
C VAL A 81 14.05 17.70 5.90
N LYS A 82 14.04 18.12 7.17
CA LYS A 82 14.48 17.27 8.28
C LYS A 82 13.60 16.01 8.31
N LYS A 83 14.24 14.84 8.39
CA LYS A 83 13.60 13.51 8.56
C LYS A 83 12.63 13.40 9.76
N GLN A 84 12.45 14.46 10.56
CA GLN A 84 11.59 14.49 11.73
C GLN A 84 10.09 14.24 11.45
N TYR A 85 9.64 14.39 10.19
CA TYR A 85 8.24 14.19 9.79
C TYR A 85 7.98 12.88 9.03
N ILE A 86 9.03 12.11 8.71
CA ILE A 86 8.92 10.80 8.05
C ILE A 86 9.37 9.78 9.10
N ARG A 87 8.42 9.30 9.89
CA ARG A 87 8.60 8.17 10.81
C ARG A 87 8.27 6.87 10.10
#